data_AF-A0A959FCZ1-F1
#
_entry.id   AF-A0A959FCZ1-F1
#
_cell.length_a   1.000
_cell.length_b   1.000
_cell.length_c   1.000
_cell.angle_alpha   90.00
_cell.angle_beta   90.00
_cell.angle_gamma   90.00
#
_symmetry.space_group_name_H-M   'P 1'
#
loop_
_entity.id
_entity.type
_entity.pdbx_description
1 polymer ?
#
loop_
_entity_poly.entity_id
_entity_poly.type
_entity_poly.pdbx_seq_one_letter_code
_entity_poly.pdbx_strand_id
1 'polypeptide(L)' 'MKVKRILWKYRPHKDGSCDIKIYVFHLNKQRHFSTGFSVMPKDWDDKNGLVKKTHPLADGYNANIRNLLIS' A
#
# COMPACT_ATOMS: atom_id res chain seq x y z
N MET A 1 13.34 -5.27 -12.01
CA MET A 1 12.49 -4.24 -11.36
C MET A 1 12.05 -4.80 -10.01
N LYS A 2 12.21 -4.06 -8.90
CA LYS A 2 11.70 -4.49 -7.59
C LYS A 2 10.51 -3.61 -7.21
N VAL A 3 9.36 -4.24 -6.95
CA VAL A 3 8.18 -3.54 -6.48
C VAL A 3 7.84 -4.01 -5.07
N LYS A 4 7.61 -3.07 -4.17
CA LYS A 4 7.15 -3.34 -2.80
C LYS A 4 5.94 -2.50 -2.49
N ARG A 5 4.99 -3.07 -1.76
CA ARG A 5 3.84 -2.35 -1.20
C ARG A 5 4.17 -2.08 0.25
N ILE A 6 4.08 -0.82 0.66
CA ILE A 6 4.42 -0.41 2.02
C ILE A 6 3.31 0.47 2.58
N LEU A 7 3.06 0.33 3.87
CA LEU A 7 2.25 1.29 4.60
C LEU A 7 3.14 2.44 5.06
N TRP A 8 2.78 3.67 4.68
CA TRP A 8 3.54 4.87 4.99
C TRP A 8 3.25 5.35 6.41
N LYS A 9 3.89 4.70 7.40
CA LYS A 9 3.67 4.95 8.83
C LYS A 9 4.28 6.27 9.36
N TYR A 10 5.12 6.94 8.57
CA TYR A 10 5.83 8.16 9.00
C TYR A 10 4.94 9.41 9.05
N ARG A 11 3.85 9.42 8.28
CA ARG A 11 2.91 10.56 8.24
C ARG A 11 1.48 10.03 8.18
N PRO A 12 0.96 9.52 9.31
CA PRO A 12 -0.45 9.14 9.38
C PRO A 12 -1.34 10.37 9.18
N HIS A 13 -2.55 10.12 8.69
CA HIS A 13 -3.62 11.11 8.59
C HIS A 13 -4.16 11.45 9.99
N LYS A 14 -4.99 12.50 10.06
CA LYS A 14 -5.59 12.95 11.34
C LYS A 14 -6.44 11.87 12.02
N ASP A 15 -7.02 10.95 11.25
CA ASP A 15 -7.81 9.82 11.72
C ASP A 15 -6.96 8.61 12.16
N GLY A 16 -5.63 8.68 11.99
CA GLY A 16 -4.70 7.58 12.30
C GLY A 16 -4.49 6.60 11.14
N SER A 17 -5.17 6.79 10.00
CA SER A 17 -4.94 5.96 8.81
C SER A 17 -3.60 6.30 8.17
N CYS A 18 -3.00 5.32 7.50
CA CYS A 18 -1.73 5.49 6.80
C CYS A 18 -1.91 5.19 5.32
N ASP A 19 -1.27 5.98 4.46
CA ASP A 19 -1.28 5.76 3.02
C ASP A 19 -0.57 4.47 2.64
N ILE A 20 -1.18 3.72 1.72
CA ILE A 20 -0.50 2.60 1.06
C ILE A 20 0.27 3.16 -0.13
N LYS A 21 1.60 2.96 -0.12
CA LYS A 21 2.50 3.38 -1.20
C LYS A 21 3.09 2.19 -1.94
N ILE A 22 3.25 2.35 -3.24
CA ILE A 22 4.00 1.43 -4.09
C ILE A 22 5.40 1.99 -4.27
N TYR A 23 6.37 1.25 -3.76
CA TYR A 23 7.78 1.47 -3.95
C TYR A 23 8.24 0.74 -5.21
N VAL A 24 8.74 1.47 -6.20
CA VAL A 24 9.31 0.90 -7.43
C VAL A 24 10.79 1.25 -7.49
N PHE A 25 11.62 0.21 -7.60
CA PHE A 25 13.05 0.36 -7.86
C PHE A 25 13.40 -0.22 -9.23
N HIS A 26 13.83 0.66 -10.12
CA HIS A 26 14.17 0.34 -11.49
C HIS A 26 15.32 1.24 -11.98
N LEU A 27 16.32 0.65 -12.64
CA LEU A 27 17.48 1.36 -13.22
C LEU A 27 18.17 2.33 -12.23
N ASN A 28 18.48 1.87 -11.00
CA ASN A 28 19.04 2.68 -9.91
C ASN A 28 18.20 3.91 -9.50
N LYS A 29 16.96 4.03 -9.98
CA LYS A 29 16.01 5.06 -9.57
C LYS A 29 14.93 4.44 -8.68
N GLN A 30 14.70 5.12 -7.57
CA GLN A 30 13.63 4.82 -6.62
C GLN A 30 12.48 5.79 -6.87
N ARG A 31 11.27 5.27 -7.06
CA ARG A 31 10.04 6.04 -7.13
C ARG A 31 9.03 5.50 -6.15
N HIS A 32 8.25 6.41 -5.58
CA HIS A 32 7.13 6.09 -4.72
C HIS A 32 5.87 6.65 -5.35
N PHE A 33 4.84 5.81 -5.43
CA PHE A 33 3.53 6.21 -5.90
C PHE A 33 2.53 6.00 -4.78
N SER A 34 1.68 7.00 -4.52
CA SER A 34 0.53 6.80 -3.65
C SER A 34 -0.53 6.01 -4.40
N THR A 35 -1.14 5.05 -3.72
CA THR A 35 -2.26 4.28 -4.30
C THR A 35 -3.60 5.02 -4.18
N GLY A 36 -3.65 6.12 -3.42
CA GLY A 36 -4.90 6.81 -3.08
C GLY A 36 -5.72 6.12 -1.98
N PHE A 37 -5.29 4.93 -1.53
CA PHE A 37 -5.92 4.21 -0.44
C PHE A 37 -5.12 4.39 0.86
N SER A 38 -5.85 4.61 1.95
CA SER A 38 -5.31 4.61 3.32
C SER A 38 -6.01 3.55 4.16
N VAL A 39 -5.27 2.94 5.09
CA VAL A 39 -5.81 1.95 6.05
C VAL A 39 -5.15 2.14 7.41
N MET A 40 -5.83 1.66 8.45
CA MET A 40 -5.23 1.64 9.79
C MET A 40 -4.05 0.66 9.83
N PRO A 41 -2.99 0.94 10.63
CA PRO A 41 -1.86 0.02 10.78
C PRO A 41 -2.27 -1.39 11.20
N LYS A 42 -3.33 -1.53 12.00
CA LYS A 42 -3.86 -2.83 12.43
C LYS A 42 -4.38 -3.68 11.27
N ASP A 43 -4.88 -3.04 10.21
CA ASP A 43 -5.52 -3.67 9.05
C ASP A 43 -4.51 -3.90 7.91
N TRP A 44 -3.23 -3.61 8.11
CA TRP A 44 -2.17 -3.85 7.14
C TRP A 44 -1.34 -5.09 7.50
N ASP A 45 -1.06 -5.92 6.49
CA ASP A 45 -0.14 -7.04 6.58
C ASP A 45 1.21 -6.64 5.98
N ASP A 46 2.17 -6.26 6.83
CA ASP A 46 3.52 -5.86 6.42
C ASP A 46 4.31 -7.00 5.73
N LYS A 47 4.00 -8.27 6.05
CA LYS A 47 4.70 -9.42 5.47
C LYS A 47 4.27 -9.66 4.03
N ASN A 48 2.96 -9.61 3.78
CA ASN A 48 2.41 -9.85 2.46
C ASN A 48 2.26 -8.56 1.62
N GLY A 49 2.31 -7.40 2.26
CA GLY A 49 2.06 -6.10 1.62
C GLY A 49 0.62 -5.97 1.12
N LEU A 50 -0.34 -6.42 1.93
CA LEU A 50 -1.76 -6.48 1.60
C LEU A 50 -2.61 -5.92 2.75
N VAL A 51 -3.81 -5.47 2.43
CA VAL A 51 -4.83 -5.18 3.44
C VAL A 51 -5.36 -6.51 3.99
N LYS A 52 -5.39 -6.63 5.32
CA LYS A 52 -5.90 -7.81 6.02
C LYS A 52 -7.39 -7.99 5.74
N LYS A 53 -7.83 -9.25 5.73
CA LYS A 53 -9.24 -9.64 5.56
C LYS A 53 -10.18 -9.12 6.66
N THR A 54 -9.64 -8.58 7.76
CA THR A 54 -10.41 -7.92 8.82
C THR A 54 -11.05 -6.62 8.34
N HIS A 55 -10.49 -5.98 7.31
CA HIS A 55 -11.06 -4.79 6.73
C HIS A 55 -12.21 -5.16 5.78
N PRO A 56 -13.40 -4.54 5.90
CA PRO A 56 -14.58 -4.91 5.10
C PRO A 56 -14.38 -4.73 3.59
N LEU A 57 -13.49 -3.81 3.18
CA LEU A 57 -13.16 -3.54 1.78
C LEU A 57 -11.81 -4.13 1.35
N ALA A 58 -11.27 -5.09 2.11
CA ALA A 58 -9.93 -5.65 1.87
C ALA A 58 -9.75 -6.18 0.43
N ASP A 59 -10.74 -6.92 -0.08
CA ASP A 59 -10.66 -7.53 -1.41
C ASP A 59 -10.64 -6.47 -2.51
N GLY A 60 -11.48 -5.44 -2.41
CA GLY A 60 -11.51 -4.32 -3.35
C GLY A 60 -10.20 -3.51 -3.33
N TYR A 61 -9.65 -3.25 -2.15
CA TYR A 61 -8.38 -2.52 -2.02
C TYR A 61 -7.25 -3.35 -2.63
N ASN A 62 -7.16 -4.62 -2.25
CA ASN A 62 -6.13 -5.53 -2.73
C ASN A 62 -6.23 -5.78 -4.25
N ALA A 63 -7.43 -5.78 -4.84
CA ALA A 63 -7.62 -5.86 -6.29
C ALA A 63 -7.11 -4.59 -6.99
N ASN A 64 -7.51 -3.41 -6.52
CA ASN A 64 -7.05 -2.13 -7.09
C ASN A 64 -5.53 -1.96 -7.00
N ILE A 65 -4.94 -2.29 -5.84
CA ILE A 65 -3.48 -2.23 -5.65
C ILE A 65 -2.76 -3.18 -6.60
N ARG A 66 -3.32 -4.36 -6.91
CA ARG A 66 -2.74 -5.29 -7.89
C ARG A 66 -2.83 -4.74 -9.31
N ASN A 67 -3.93 -4.11 -9.69
CA ASN A 67 -4.09 -3.52 -11.02
C ASN A 67 -3.07 -2.39 -11.28
N LEU A 68 -2.75 -1.58 -10.27
CA LEU A 68 -1.71 -0.54 -10.34
C LEU A 68 -0.29 -1.07 -10.60
N LEU A 69 -0.06 -2.37 -10.49
CA LEU A 69 1.25 -2.99 -10.74
C LEU A 69 1.38 -3.55 -12.16
N ILE A 70 0.27 -3.70 -12.89
CA ILE A 70 0.21 -4.35 -14.20
C ILE A 70 0.04 -3.32 -15.34
N SER A 71 -0.40 -2.09 -15.03
CA SER A 71 -0.48 -0.98 -16.00
C SER A 71 0.86 -0.26 -16.17
#